data_AF-A0A6N2WXA1-F1
#
_entry.id   AF-A0A6N2WXA1-F1
#
_cell.length_a   1.000
_cell.length_b   1.000
_cell.length_c   1.000
_cell.angle_alpha   90.00
_cell.angle_beta   90.00
_cell.angle_gamma   90.00
#
_symmetry.space_group_name_H-M   'P 1'
#
loop_
_entity.id
_entity.type
_entity.pdbx_description
1 polymer ?
#
loop_
_entity_poly.entity_id
_entity_poly.type
_entity_poly.pdbx_seq_one_letter_code
_entity_poly.pdbx_strand_id
1 'polypeptide(L)'
;MANNHEQFKAFHDVIKATSTRRKTLKTNRDALRAKIRKYFKDNHSDYIQPTFYWQGSYAMHTLLNPIKDENGLGAYDLDDGIYFESDNINDRKSINWYHREVYEAVKDHTTNGADDINPCVRVQYADGHHIDLAIYFLDTANDKTMLAHRAEPWHESNPDEMIDWFSKECNDKTKLRELVRFMKAWCENKRNEGTKMPSGCIMSMLVSKHYQWNDENRYDVAMRDILKNIYDELSIEGNFHCWRPVAPYEDLFDNYTKSKKDAFLKELKSFKEDAEKAIASKNQHDGCVRWQKHFGDRFSCSTAKDVDEDASQQRFSGTINKNSQYA
;
A
#
# COMPACT_ATOMS: atom_id res chain seq x y z
N MET A 1 1.27 -30.48 1.39
CA MET A 1 1.14 -29.19 0.67
C MET A 1 2.13 -28.26 1.32
N ALA A 2 3.04 -27.71 0.52
CA ALA A 2 4.11 -26.85 1.00
C ALA A 2 3.55 -25.72 1.86
N ASN A 3 4.18 -25.51 3.01
CA ASN A 3 3.80 -24.48 3.96
C ASN A 3 4.84 -23.36 4.00
N ASN A 4 4.56 -22.23 3.38
CA ASN A 4 5.45 -21.06 3.37
C ASN A 4 5.07 -19.98 4.38
N HIS A 5 4.23 -20.30 5.37
CA HIS A 5 3.74 -19.33 6.36
C HIS A 5 4.86 -18.58 7.10
N GLU A 6 5.91 -19.29 7.51
CA GLU A 6 7.05 -18.68 8.22
C GLU A 6 7.87 -17.76 7.30
N GLN A 7 8.00 -18.08 6.01
CA GLN A 7 8.63 -17.17 5.05
C GLN A 7 7.79 -15.90 4.85
N PHE A 8 6.46 -16.01 4.83
CA PHE A 8 5.57 -14.83 4.81
C PHE A 8 5.66 -13.96 6.07
N LYS A 9 5.81 -14.56 7.26
CA LYS A 9 6.06 -13.80 8.50
C LYS A 9 7.38 -13.04 8.43
N ALA A 10 8.46 -13.71 8.03
CA ALA A 10 9.75 -13.07 7.87
C ALA A 10 9.70 -11.94 6.82
N PHE A 11 9.03 -12.19 5.69
CA PHE A 11 8.80 -11.17 4.67
C PHE A 11 8.03 -9.98 5.21
N HIS A 12 6.98 -10.21 6.02
CA HIS A 12 6.22 -9.14 6.66
C HIS A 12 7.13 -8.23 7.51
N ASP A 13 8.01 -8.80 8.30
CA ASP A 13 8.94 -8.06 9.15
C ASP A 13 9.96 -7.25 8.34
N VAL A 14 10.40 -7.77 7.19
CA VAL A 14 11.31 -7.07 6.26
C VAL A 14 10.64 -5.87 5.59
N ILE A 15 9.40 -6.03 5.12
CA ILE A 15 8.70 -5.01 4.33
C ILE A 15 7.92 -4.01 5.17
N LYS A 16 7.67 -4.26 6.45
CA LYS A 16 6.95 -3.32 7.31
C LYS A 16 7.87 -2.19 7.75
N ALA A 17 7.43 -0.95 7.57
CA ALA A 17 8.14 0.19 8.13
C ALA A 17 8.28 0.05 9.66
N THR A 18 9.53 0.11 10.16
CA THR A 18 9.83 -0.06 11.59
C THR A 18 9.24 1.06 12.44
N SER A 19 9.05 0.82 13.73
CA SER A 19 8.57 1.83 14.68
C SER A 19 9.48 3.06 14.72
N THR A 20 10.80 2.85 14.74
CA THR A 20 11.80 3.92 14.67
C THR A 20 11.67 4.73 13.38
N ARG A 21 11.57 4.05 12.22
CA ARG A 21 11.41 4.77 10.95
C ARG A 21 10.13 5.59 10.92
N ARG A 22 9.00 5.01 11.35
CA ARG A 22 7.72 5.74 11.44
C ARG A 22 7.82 6.96 12.35
N LYS A 23 8.53 6.85 13.48
CA LYS A 23 8.78 7.99 14.37
C LYS A 23 9.55 9.11 13.67
N THR A 24 10.61 8.80 12.93
CA THR A 24 11.36 9.78 12.13
C THR A 24 10.47 10.47 11.09
N LEU A 25 9.71 9.68 10.32
CA LEU A 25 8.79 10.20 9.30
C LEU A 25 7.72 11.13 9.92
N LYS A 26 7.23 10.82 11.13
CA LYS A 26 6.35 11.69 11.91
C LYS A 26 6.99 12.99 12.31
N THR A 27 8.21 12.95 12.82
CA THR A 27 8.94 14.15 13.22
C THR A 27 9.17 15.09 12.03
N ASN A 28 9.56 14.54 10.87
CA ASN A 28 9.78 15.31 9.64
C ASN A 28 8.51 16.05 9.19
N ARG A 29 7.38 15.32 9.17
CA ARG A 29 6.07 15.91 8.88
C ARG A 29 5.65 16.96 9.91
N ASP A 30 5.83 16.70 11.20
CA ASP A 30 5.46 17.66 12.25
C ASP A 30 6.26 18.98 12.11
N ALA A 31 7.51 18.92 11.66
CA ALA A 31 8.32 20.09 11.35
C ALA A 31 7.75 20.89 10.15
N LEU A 32 7.29 20.21 9.08
CA LEU A 32 6.61 20.87 7.97
C LEU A 32 5.31 21.56 8.41
N ARG A 33 4.46 20.87 9.19
CA ARG A 33 3.24 21.45 9.74
C ARG A 33 3.52 22.71 10.56
N ALA A 34 4.57 22.70 11.40
CA ALA A 34 4.98 23.87 12.16
C ALA A 34 5.43 25.04 11.27
N LYS A 35 6.21 24.75 10.21
CA LYS A 35 6.68 25.75 9.24
C LYS A 35 5.52 26.38 8.48
N ILE A 36 4.58 25.57 7.99
CA ILE A 36 3.38 26.04 7.27
C ILE A 36 2.51 26.90 8.17
N ARG A 37 2.21 26.47 9.41
CA ARG A 37 1.45 27.30 10.37
C ARG A 37 2.12 28.65 10.61
N LYS A 38 3.44 28.66 10.80
CA LYS A 38 4.18 29.91 11.00
C LYS A 38 4.10 30.81 9.78
N TYR A 39 4.30 30.26 8.59
CA TYR A 39 4.22 31.02 7.33
C TYR A 39 2.85 31.69 7.16
N PHE A 40 1.76 30.94 7.33
CA PHE A 40 0.41 31.49 7.18
C PHE A 40 0.07 32.51 8.28
N LYS A 41 0.52 32.29 9.52
CA LYS A 41 0.35 33.27 10.59
C LYS A 41 1.08 34.58 10.32
N ASP A 42 2.29 34.52 9.75
CA ASP A 42 3.12 35.71 9.55
C ASP A 42 2.71 36.50 8.28
N ASN A 43 2.25 35.81 7.23
CA ASN A 43 2.00 36.42 5.92
C ASN A 43 0.51 36.55 5.56
N HIS A 44 -0.37 35.77 6.20
CA HIS A 44 -1.80 35.65 5.89
C HIS A 44 -2.63 35.55 7.18
N SER A 45 -2.31 36.37 8.19
CA SER A 45 -2.97 36.32 9.51
C SER A 45 -4.47 36.63 9.48
N ASP A 46 -4.90 37.38 8.46
CA ASP A 46 -6.28 37.78 8.19
C ASP A 46 -7.08 36.72 7.41
N TYR A 47 -6.43 35.60 7.04
CA TYR A 47 -7.04 34.52 6.29
C TYR A 47 -7.23 33.23 7.12
N ILE A 48 -7.95 32.26 6.55
CA ILE A 48 -8.17 30.94 7.13
C ILE A 48 -6.83 30.27 7.41
N GLN A 49 -6.64 29.81 8.64
CA GLN A 49 -5.42 29.16 9.07
C GLN A 49 -5.48 27.65 8.78
N PRO A 50 -4.38 27.04 8.27
CA PRO A 50 -4.41 25.65 7.85
C PRO A 50 -4.48 24.69 9.04
N THR A 51 -5.33 23.67 8.91
CA THR A 51 -5.32 22.45 9.73
C THR A 51 -4.70 21.30 8.92
N PHE A 52 -4.44 20.16 9.57
CA PHE A 52 -3.69 19.07 8.95
C PHE A 52 -4.18 17.70 9.35
N TYR A 53 -4.35 16.82 8.37
CA TYR A 53 -4.77 15.44 8.58
C TYR A 53 -3.81 14.48 7.87
N TRP A 54 -3.33 13.46 8.59
CA TRP A 54 -2.40 12.50 7.99
C TRP A 54 -3.17 11.55 7.08
N GLN A 55 -2.70 11.35 5.86
CA GLN A 55 -3.36 10.51 4.88
C GLN A 55 -2.54 9.28 4.44
N GLY A 56 -3.15 8.51 3.53
CA GLY A 56 -2.46 7.49 2.76
C GLY A 56 -1.92 6.32 3.56
N SER A 57 -0.85 5.70 3.04
CA SER A 57 -0.37 4.42 3.56
C SER A 57 0.22 4.50 4.96
N TYR A 58 0.74 5.66 5.35
CA TYR A 58 1.21 5.88 6.71
C TYR A 58 0.03 5.82 7.69
N ALA A 59 -1.04 6.57 7.43
CA ALA A 59 -2.24 6.63 8.28
C ALA A 59 -2.99 5.30 8.31
N MET A 60 -3.08 4.60 7.18
CA MET A 60 -3.67 3.24 7.11
C MET A 60 -2.78 2.14 7.74
N HIS A 61 -1.59 2.49 8.23
CA HIS A 61 -0.58 1.55 8.74
C HIS A 61 -0.12 0.50 7.72
N THR A 62 -0.19 0.77 6.41
CA THR A 62 0.25 -0.12 5.32
C THR A 62 1.52 0.36 4.62
N LEU A 63 2.23 1.33 5.20
CA LEU A 63 3.51 1.83 4.70
C LEU A 63 4.57 0.71 4.64
N LEU A 64 5.24 0.62 3.49
CA LEU A 64 6.33 -0.33 3.27
C LEU A 64 7.68 0.27 3.67
N ASN A 65 8.61 -0.59 4.07
CA ASN A 65 10.04 -0.35 3.95
C ASN A 65 10.42 -0.60 2.49
N PRO A 66 10.72 0.46 1.71
CA PRO A 66 10.80 0.35 0.26
C PRO A 66 12.02 -0.44 -0.17
N ILE A 67 11.98 -0.93 -1.41
CA ILE A 67 13.20 -1.43 -2.06
C ILE A 67 14.14 -0.24 -2.25
N LYS A 68 15.41 -0.44 -1.88
CA LYS A 68 16.43 0.58 -2.01
C LYS A 68 17.00 0.62 -3.43
N ASP A 69 17.32 1.82 -3.90
CA ASP A 69 18.08 1.99 -5.14
C ASP A 69 19.57 1.63 -4.96
N GLU A 70 20.35 1.80 -6.04
CA GLU A 70 21.79 1.56 -6.06
C GLU A 70 22.59 2.42 -5.07
N ASN A 71 22.04 3.56 -4.67
CA ASN A 71 22.61 4.48 -3.69
C ASN A 71 22.15 4.17 -2.26
N GLY A 72 21.35 3.11 -2.07
CA GLY A 72 20.81 2.71 -0.78
C GLY A 72 19.65 3.59 -0.30
N LEU A 73 19.09 4.44 -1.16
CA LEU A 73 17.98 5.34 -0.87
C LEU A 73 16.64 4.63 -1.08
N GLY A 74 15.64 4.99 -0.27
CA GLY A 74 14.33 4.36 -0.32
C GLY A 74 13.22 5.40 -0.40
N ALA A 75 12.38 5.32 -1.43
CA ALA A 75 11.27 6.24 -1.65
C ALA A 75 10.08 5.92 -0.72
N TYR A 76 10.18 6.32 0.55
CA TYR A 76 9.00 6.34 1.41
C TYR A 76 8.06 7.46 0.95
N ASP A 77 6.83 7.09 0.63
CA ASP A 77 5.78 7.98 0.20
C ASP A 77 4.85 8.30 1.38
N LEU A 78 4.70 9.59 1.68
CA LEU A 78 3.92 10.11 2.81
C LEU A 78 2.95 11.17 2.33
N ASP A 79 1.67 10.97 2.61
CA ASP A 79 0.63 11.93 2.29
C ASP A 79 0.21 12.71 3.55
N ASP A 80 0.27 14.04 3.53
CA ASP A 80 -0.21 14.91 4.61
C ASP A 80 -1.12 16.00 4.06
N GLY A 81 -2.41 15.91 4.37
CA GLY A 81 -3.39 16.88 3.91
C GLY A 81 -3.30 18.20 4.66
N ILE A 82 -3.38 19.30 3.93
CA ILE A 82 -3.51 20.67 4.43
C ILE A 82 -4.93 21.13 4.13
N TYR A 83 -5.67 21.56 5.15
CA TYR A 83 -7.08 21.91 5.03
C TYR A 83 -7.29 23.36 5.38
N PHE A 84 -8.08 24.04 4.54
CA PHE A 84 -8.62 25.36 4.79
C PHE A 84 -10.14 25.23 4.89
N GLU A 85 -10.67 25.46 6.10
CA GLU A 85 -12.05 25.15 6.45
C GLU A 85 -12.88 26.44 6.55
N SER A 86 -14.02 26.48 5.87
CA SER A 86 -14.98 27.59 5.98
C SER A 86 -16.39 27.11 5.60
N ASP A 87 -17.41 27.75 6.19
CA ASP A 87 -18.82 27.57 5.85
C ASP A 87 -19.25 28.42 4.64
N ASN A 88 -18.33 29.24 4.10
CA ASN A 88 -18.55 30.10 2.94
C ASN A 88 -17.56 29.75 1.82
N ILE A 89 -18.07 29.12 0.76
CA ILE A 89 -17.28 28.75 -0.42
C ILE A 89 -16.55 29.92 -1.09
N ASN A 90 -17.01 31.16 -0.90
CA ASN A 90 -16.36 32.35 -1.45
C ASN A 90 -15.05 32.72 -0.72
N ASP A 91 -14.79 32.17 0.46
CA ASP A 91 -13.52 32.34 1.15
C ASP A 91 -12.39 31.55 0.45
N ARG A 92 -12.74 30.58 -0.39
CA ARG A 92 -11.80 29.73 -1.13
C ARG A 92 -10.98 30.57 -2.11
N LYS A 93 -9.65 30.55 -1.96
CA LYS A 93 -8.72 31.14 -2.95
C LYS A 93 -8.59 30.27 -4.19
N SER A 94 -7.90 30.78 -5.21
CA SER A 94 -7.60 29.99 -6.42
C SER A 94 -6.63 28.85 -6.12
N ILE A 95 -6.67 27.78 -6.92
CA ILE A 95 -5.74 26.65 -6.82
C ILE A 95 -4.28 27.15 -6.86
N ASN A 96 -3.97 28.07 -7.78
CA ASN A 96 -2.64 28.65 -7.91
C ASN A 96 -2.19 29.40 -6.65
N TRP A 97 -3.11 30.06 -5.95
CA TRP A 97 -2.79 30.72 -4.69
C TRP A 97 -2.39 29.69 -3.63
N TYR A 98 -3.23 28.67 -3.42
CA TYR A 98 -2.95 27.62 -2.42
C TYR A 98 -1.63 26.90 -2.69
N HIS A 99 -1.39 26.46 -3.92
CA HIS A 99 -0.14 25.80 -4.31
C HIS A 99 1.05 26.72 -4.07
N ARG A 100 0.99 27.98 -4.51
CA ARG A 100 2.09 28.94 -4.32
C ARG A 100 2.38 29.18 -2.85
N GLU A 101 1.38 29.46 -2.02
CA GLU A 101 1.61 29.77 -0.60
C GLU A 101 2.16 28.57 0.18
N VAL A 102 1.66 27.36 -0.11
CA VAL A 102 2.20 26.14 0.50
C VAL A 102 3.62 25.85 0.01
N TYR A 103 3.89 26.02 -1.30
CA TYR A 103 5.22 25.88 -1.88
C TYR A 103 6.21 26.84 -1.26
N GLU A 104 5.89 28.14 -1.20
CA GLU A 104 6.73 29.17 -0.59
C GLU A 104 7.02 28.88 0.90
N ALA A 105 6.04 28.33 1.63
CA ALA A 105 6.24 27.93 3.02
C ALA A 105 7.28 26.80 3.19
N VAL A 106 7.46 25.93 2.20
CA VAL A 106 8.25 24.68 2.36
C VAL A 106 9.43 24.53 1.41
N LYS A 107 9.55 25.34 0.35
CA LYS A 107 10.58 25.18 -0.69
C LYS A 107 12.01 25.12 -0.16
N ASP A 108 12.29 25.83 0.93
CA ASP A 108 13.60 25.84 1.60
C ASP A 108 13.60 25.01 2.90
N HIS A 109 12.73 24.00 3.03
CA HIS A 109 12.70 23.13 4.21
C HIS A 109 13.87 22.14 4.22
N THR A 110 14.24 21.63 3.05
CA THR A 110 15.38 20.72 2.84
C THR A 110 16.28 21.28 1.76
N THR A 111 17.50 20.75 1.67
CA THR A 111 18.42 21.07 0.57
C THR A 111 17.95 20.55 -0.78
N ASN A 112 17.11 19.50 -0.79
CA ASN A 112 16.56 18.90 -2.01
C ASN A 112 15.31 19.66 -2.50
N GLY A 113 14.80 20.59 -1.69
CA GLY A 113 13.70 21.47 -2.06
C GLY A 113 12.33 20.80 -2.07
N ALA A 114 11.42 21.43 -2.79
CA ALA A 114 10.06 20.95 -3.02
C ALA A 114 9.68 21.09 -4.50
N ASP A 115 8.76 20.24 -4.95
CA ASP A 115 8.16 20.26 -6.27
C ASP A 115 6.68 20.64 -6.16
N ASP A 116 6.22 21.61 -6.95
CA ASP A 116 4.80 21.91 -7.11
C ASP A 116 4.24 21.08 -8.28
N ILE A 117 3.52 20.00 -7.94
CA ILE A 117 2.92 19.08 -8.92
C ILE A 117 1.39 19.20 -8.90
N ASN A 118 0.72 18.63 -9.91
CA ASN A 118 -0.73 18.77 -10.07
C ASN A 118 -1.58 18.49 -8.81
N PRO A 119 -1.33 17.41 -8.05
CA PRO A 119 -2.14 17.10 -6.86
C PRO A 119 -1.67 17.75 -5.55
N CYS A 120 -0.41 18.18 -5.45
CA CYS A 120 0.19 18.53 -4.16
C CYS A 120 1.51 19.31 -4.32
N VAL A 121 2.02 19.81 -3.20
CA VAL A 121 3.42 20.23 -3.05
C VAL A 121 4.21 19.09 -2.42
N ARG A 122 5.21 18.57 -3.12
CA ARG A 122 6.04 17.45 -2.68
C ARG A 122 7.37 17.93 -2.10
N VAL A 123 7.64 17.67 -0.82
CA VAL A 123 8.91 18.01 -0.17
C VAL A 123 9.87 16.81 -0.21
N GLN A 124 11.07 17.01 -0.74
CA GLN A 124 12.06 15.94 -0.96
C GLN A 124 13.07 15.86 0.20
N TYR A 125 13.47 14.65 0.60
CA TYR A 125 14.50 14.43 1.63
C TYR A 125 15.70 13.64 1.09
N ALA A 126 16.85 13.84 1.73
CA ALA A 126 18.14 13.31 1.27
C ALA A 126 18.25 11.77 1.29
N ASP A 127 17.48 11.09 2.14
CA ASP A 127 17.42 9.61 2.23
C ASP A 127 16.38 9.01 1.25
N GLY A 128 15.84 9.83 0.33
CA GLY A 128 14.96 9.42 -0.76
C GLY A 128 13.47 9.48 -0.47
N HIS A 129 13.05 9.71 0.78
CA HIS A 129 11.62 9.88 1.06
C HIS A 129 11.09 11.25 0.63
N HIS A 130 9.79 11.33 0.45
CA HIS A 130 9.10 12.59 0.23
C HIS A 130 7.83 12.70 1.06
N ILE A 131 7.37 13.94 1.26
CA ILE A 131 6.09 14.25 1.89
C ILE A 131 5.25 15.06 0.91
N ASP A 132 4.13 14.48 0.50
CA ASP A 132 3.16 15.04 -0.41
C ASP A 132 2.10 15.82 0.38
N LEU A 133 2.10 17.13 0.19
CA LEU A 133 1.21 18.07 0.87
C LEU A 133 -0.01 18.35 -0.03
N ALA A 134 -0.99 17.45 0.01
CA ALA A 134 -2.25 17.62 -0.71
C ALA A 134 -3.08 18.73 -0.06
N ILE A 135 -3.63 19.64 -0.88
CA ILE A 135 -4.27 20.87 -0.37
C ILE A 135 -5.76 20.81 -0.60
N TYR A 136 -6.53 20.97 0.47
CA TYR A 136 -7.98 20.85 0.48
C TYR A 136 -8.63 22.15 0.94
N PHE A 137 -9.78 22.44 0.32
CA PHE A 137 -10.75 23.35 0.90
C PHE A 137 -11.93 22.51 1.41
N LEU A 138 -12.24 22.64 2.69
CA LEU A 138 -13.39 21.99 3.32
C LEU A 138 -14.53 23.01 3.41
N ASP A 139 -15.55 22.80 2.59
CA ASP A 139 -16.82 23.52 2.68
C ASP A 139 -17.66 22.87 3.80
N THR A 140 -17.60 23.46 4.99
CA THR A 140 -18.25 22.89 6.19
C THR A 140 -19.77 23.05 6.16
N ALA A 141 -20.32 23.94 5.32
CA ALA A 141 -21.77 24.09 5.17
C ALA A 141 -22.38 22.93 4.39
N ASN A 142 -21.63 22.37 3.44
CA ASN A 142 -22.08 21.27 2.58
C ASN A 142 -21.39 19.93 2.88
N ASP A 143 -20.47 19.91 3.84
CA ASP A 143 -19.64 18.76 4.22
C ASP A 143 -18.89 18.18 3.01
N LYS A 144 -18.19 19.06 2.27
CA LYS A 144 -17.44 18.69 1.05
C LYS A 144 -15.97 19.01 1.15
N THR A 145 -15.15 17.98 1.06
CA THR A 145 -13.69 18.11 0.98
C THR A 145 -13.26 18.17 -0.49
N MET A 146 -12.73 19.32 -0.92
CA MET A 146 -12.39 19.58 -2.33
C MET A 146 -10.87 19.70 -2.51
N LEU A 147 -10.26 18.82 -3.31
CA LEU A 147 -8.82 18.85 -3.59
C LEU A 147 -8.49 19.96 -4.60
N ALA A 148 -7.49 20.78 -4.28
CA ALA A 148 -6.97 21.84 -5.15
C ALA A 148 -6.12 21.27 -6.30
N HIS A 149 -6.63 20.34 -7.11
CA HIS A 149 -5.87 19.66 -8.15
C HIS A 149 -5.78 20.49 -9.45
N ARG A 150 -4.57 20.79 -9.95
CA ARG A 150 -4.40 21.65 -11.15
C ARG A 150 -5.01 21.08 -12.44
N ALA A 151 -5.06 19.76 -12.60
CA ALA A 151 -5.60 19.10 -13.79
C ALA A 151 -7.07 18.66 -13.66
N GLU A 152 -7.60 18.60 -12.43
CA GLU A 152 -8.98 18.18 -12.13
C GLU A 152 -9.51 19.09 -11.02
N PRO A 153 -9.74 20.39 -11.33
CA PRO A 153 -9.94 21.44 -10.35
C PRO A 153 -11.07 21.14 -9.37
N TRP A 154 -10.76 21.20 -8.07
CA TRP A 154 -11.75 21.08 -7.01
C TRP A 154 -12.57 19.79 -7.09
N HIS A 155 -11.96 18.66 -7.43
CA HIS A 155 -12.68 17.38 -7.32
C HIS A 155 -12.88 17.03 -5.84
N GLU A 156 -14.03 16.42 -5.56
CA GLU A 156 -14.37 15.95 -4.22
C GLU A 156 -13.49 14.75 -3.85
N SER A 157 -12.86 14.79 -2.66
CA SER A 157 -11.96 13.73 -2.20
C SER A 157 -11.96 13.69 -0.67
N ASN A 158 -12.44 12.58 -0.10
CA ASN A 158 -12.57 12.37 1.34
C ASN A 158 -11.55 11.33 1.84
N PRO A 159 -10.27 11.71 2.02
CA PRO A 159 -9.20 10.79 2.41
C PRO A 159 -9.29 10.35 3.87
N ASP A 160 -9.89 11.16 4.74
CA ASP A 160 -10.23 10.83 6.12
C ASP A 160 -11.31 9.73 6.18
N GLU A 161 -12.38 9.84 5.40
CA GLU A 161 -13.39 8.79 5.29
C GLU A 161 -12.79 7.47 4.78
N MET A 162 -11.87 7.53 3.81
CA MET A 162 -11.15 6.33 3.34
C MET A 162 -10.34 5.67 4.45
N ILE A 163 -9.71 6.46 5.32
CA ILE A 163 -8.93 5.95 6.45
C ILE A 163 -9.84 5.32 7.48
N ASP A 164 -10.96 5.96 7.79
CA ASP A 164 -11.96 5.44 8.73
C ASP A 164 -12.59 4.14 8.20
N TRP A 165 -12.93 4.09 6.92
CA TRP A 165 -13.39 2.87 6.26
C TRP A 165 -12.35 1.76 6.39
N PHE A 166 -11.10 2.00 6.00
CA PHE A 166 -10.07 0.96 6.06
C PHE A 166 -9.75 0.52 7.50
N SER A 167 -9.83 1.44 8.46
CA SER A 167 -9.68 1.13 9.88
C SER A 167 -10.82 0.24 10.38
N LYS A 168 -12.06 0.50 9.98
CA LYS A 168 -13.22 -0.36 10.29
C LYS A 168 -13.04 -1.76 9.70
N GLU A 169 -12.62 -1.86 8.44
CA GLU A 169 -12.31 -3.15 7.81
C GLU A 169 -11.27 -3.94 8.59
N CYS A 170 -10.22 -3.27 9.11
CA CYS A 170 -9.17 -3.90 9.90
C CYS A 170 -9.64 -4.42 11.28
N ASN A 171 -10.77 -3.95 11.81
CA ASN A 171 -11.28 -4.43 13.11
C ASN A 171 -11.72 -5.90 13.01
N ASP A 172 -12.40 -6.25 11.91
CA ASP A 172 -12.88 -7.61 11.67
C ASP A 172 -11.84 -8.44 10.91
N LYS A 173 -11.10 -7.79 10.00
CA LYS A 173 -10.10 -8.43 9.14
C LYS A 173 -8.71 -8.27 9.75
N THR A 174 -8.46 -8.98 10.84
CA THR A 174 -7.27 -8.80 11.69
C THR A 174 -5.92 -8.95 10.97
N LYS A 175 -5.87 -9.61 9.81
CA LYS A 175 -4.66 -9.81 8.98
C LYS A 175 -4.62 -8.93 7.73
N LEU A 176 -5.59 -8.01 7.58
CA LEU A 176 -5.75 -7.22 6.37
C LEU A 176 -4.53 -6.35 6.08
N ARG A 177 -3.96 -5.71 7.11
CA ARG A 177 -2.79 -4.83 6.93
C ARG A 177 -1.58 -5.60 6.40
N GLU A 178 -1.36 -6.82 6.86
CA GLU A 178 -0.29 -7.72 6.42
C GLU A 178 -0.49 -8.11 4.95
N LEU A 179 -1.68 -8.58 4.60
CA LEU A 179 -2.03 -8.99 3.23
C LEU A 179 -1.95 -7.82 2.24
N VAL A 180 -2.40 -6.63 2.64
CA VAL A 180 -2.25 -5.40 1.85
C VAL A 180 -0.77 -5.07 1.64
N ARG A 181 0.07 -5.20 2.68
CA ARG A 181 1.52 -4.98 2.53
C ARG A 181 2.14 -5.99 1.57
N PHE A 182 1.75 -7.26 1.58
CA PHE A 182 2.24 -8.24 0.61
C PHE A 182 1.86 -7.84 -0.82
N MET A 183 0.58 -7.51 -1.06
CA MET A 183 0.13 -7.09 -2.40
C MET A 183 0.86 -5.82 -2.88
N LYS A 184 1.07 -4.85 -1.99
CA LYS A 184 1.84 -3.63 -2.30
C LYS A 184 3.31 -3.93 -2.58
N ALA A 185 3.93 -4.86 -1.84
CA ALA A 185 5.33 -5.24 -2.04
C ALA A 185 5.54 -5.98 -3.36
N TRP A 186 4.58 -6.80 -3.79
CA TRP A 186 4.55 -7.34 -5.15
C TRP A 186 4.47 -6.23 -6.20
N CYS A 187 3.56 -5.26 -6.03
CA CYS A 187 3.46 -4.14 -6.95
C CYS A 187 4.74 -3.30 -7.00
N GLU A 188 5.40 -3.08 -5.86
CA GLU A 188 6.69 -2.40 -5.77
C GLU A 188 7.79 -3.16 -6.54
N ASN A 189 7.89 -4.48 -6.34
CA ASN A 189 8.84 -5.31 -7.07
C ASN A 189 8.62 -5.23 -8.59
N LYS A 190 7.36 -5.33 -9.03
CA LYS A 190 6.99 -5.18 -10.45
C LYS A 190 7.31 -3.80 -11.02
N ARG A 191 7.20 -2.73 -10.23
CA ARG A 191 7.62 -1.39 -10.65
C ARG A 191 9.13 -1.30 -10.84
N ASN A 192 9.91 -1.93 -9.98
CA ASN A 192 11.36 -1.99 -10.13
C ASN A 192 11.79 -2.81 -11.36
N GLU A 193 10.98 -3.79 -11.78
CA GLU A 193 11.12 -4.51 -13.05
C GLU A 193 10.65 -3.68 -14.28
N GLY A 194 10.17 -2.45 -14.08
CA GLY A 194 9.71 -1.55 -15.15
C GLY A 194 8.21 -1.66 -15.49
N THR A 195 7.43 -2.42 -14.72
CA THR A 195 5.99 -2.61 -14.97
C THR A 195 5.14 -1.54 -14.28
N LYS A 196 4.19 -0.96 -15.01
CA LYS A 196 3.20 -0.04 -14.44
C LYS A 196 2.11 -0.82 -13.72
N MET A 197 2.13 -0.79 -12.39
CA MET A 197 1.10 -1.41 -11.54
C MET A 197 0.02 -0.41 -11.10
N PRO A 198 -1.13 -0.87 -10.56
CA PRO A 198 -2.10 0.00 -9.90
C PRO A 198 -1.60 0.57 -8.57
N SER A 199 -2.29 1.60 -8.06
CA SER A 199 -1.88 2.31 -6.84
C SER A 199 -2.04 1.47 -5.57
N GLY A 200 -1.36 1.87 -4.49
CA GLY A 200 -1.52 1.24 -3.18
C GLY A 200 -2.95 1.35 -2.62
N CYS A 201 -3.69 2.40 -3.00
CA CYS A 201 -5.11 2.55 -2.64
C CYS A 201 -5.97 1.46 -3.29
N ILE A 202 -5.83 1.28 -4.61
CA ILE A 202 -6.50 0.19 -5.36
C ILE A 202 -6.17 -1.17 -4.75
N MET A 203 -4.89 -1.44 -4.46
CA MET A 203 -4.49 -2.69 -3.83
C MET A 203 -5.12 -2.89 -2.44
N SER A 204 -5.23 -1.82 -1.65
CA SER A 204 -5.86 -1.89 -0.33
C SER A 204 -7.34 -2.25 -0.45
N MET A 205 -8.05 -1.65 -1.42
CA MET A 205 -9.47 -1.89 -1.68
C MET A 205 -9.74 -3.29 -2.23
N LEU A 206 -8.98 -3.74 -3.23
CA LEU A 206 -9.13 -5.09 -3.79
C LEU A 206 -8.84 -6.16 -2.75
N VAL A 207 -7.77 -6.03 -1.97
CA VAL A 207 -7.46 -6.99 -0.91
C VAL A 207 -8.53 -6.95 0.19
N SER A 208 -9.07 -5.78 0.55
CA SER A 208 -10.15 -5.70 1.55
C SER A 208 -11.42 -6.37 1.08
N LYS A 209 -11.82 -6.15 -0.18
CA LYS A 209 -13.00 -6.75 -0.81
C LYS A 209 -12.91 -8.28 -0.86
N HIS A 210 -11.74 -8.79 -1.23
CA HIS A 210 -11.52 -10.23 -1.40
C HIS A 210 -10.86 -10.90 -0.19
N TYR A 211 -10.80 -10.21 0.96
CA TYR A 211 -10.16 -10.73 2.16
C TYR A 211 -10.77 -12.07 2.56
N GLN A 212 -9.91 -13.08 2.67
CA GLN A 212 -10.26 -14.39 3.20
C GLN A 212 -9.16 -14.86 4.14
N TRP A 213 -9.57 -15.27 5.33
CA TRP A 213 -8.69 -15.96 6.29
C TRP A 213 -9.10 -17.42 6.34
N ASN A 214 -8.12 -18.30 6.55
CA ASN A 214 -8.29 -19.75 6.51
C ASN A 214 -8.09 -20.38 7.89
N ASP A 215 -8.70 -21.54 8.11
CA ASP A 215 -8.64 -22.30 9.36
C ASP A 215 -7.22 -22.78 9.71
N GLU A 216 -6.35 -22.91 8.69
CA GLU A 216 -4.94 -23.26 8.87
C GLU A 216 -4.10 -22.10 9.43
N ASN A 217 -4.66 -20.89 9.52
CA ASN A 217 -3.98 -19.67 9.96
C ASN A 217 -2.73 -19.30 9.14
N ARG A 218 -2.79 -19.53 7.82
CA ARG A 218 -1.65 -19.48 6.90
C ARG A 218 -1.73 -18.29 5.93
N TYR A 219 -0.67 -17.48 5.89
CA TYR A 219 -0.57 -16.32 4.99
C TYR A 219 -0.44 -16.71 3.53
N ASP A 220 0.30 -17.79 3.23
CA ASP A 220 0.48 -18.30 1.87
C ASP A 220 -0.84 -18.77 1.26
N VAL A 221 -1.68 -19.45 2.05
CA VAL A 221 -3.03 -19.86 1.63
C VAL A 221 -3.92 -18.64 1.42
N ALA A 222 -3.98 -17.71 2.39
CA ALA A 222 -4.79 -16.48 2.28
C ALA A 222 -4.38 -15.63 1.06
N MET A 223 -3.08 -15.48 0.80
CA MET A 223 -2.57 -14.74 -0.34
C MET A 223 -2.97 -15.40 -1.66
N ARG A 224 -2.88 -16.74 -1.77
CA ARG A 224 -3.34 -17.50 -2.94
C ARG A 224 -4.83 -17.26 -3.19
N ASP A 225 -5.66 -17.37 -2.16
CA ASP A 225 -7.12 -17.20 -2.28
C ASP A 225 -7.48 -15.77 -2.73
N ILE A 226 -6.84 -14.75 -2.15
CA ILE A 226 -7.05 -13.35 -2.52
C ILE A 226 -6.63 -13.10 -3.98
N LEU A 227 -5.45 -13.57 -4.40
CA LEU A 227 -4.99 -13.44 -5.78
C LEU A 227 -5.96 -14.08 -6.77
N LYS A 228 -6.43 -15.29 -6.44
CA LYS A 228 -7.42 -16.01 -7.24
C LYS A 228 -8.72 -15.22 -7.35
N ASN A 229 -9.28 -14.77 -6.23
CA ASN A 229 -10.57 -14.09 -6.21
C ASN A 229 -10.53 -12.73 -6.94
N ILE A 230 -9.43 -11.96 -6.79
CA ILE A 230 -9.25 -10.71 -7.54
C ILE A 230 -9.16 -11.01 -9.04
N TYR A 231 -8.38 -12.02 -9.45
CA TYR A 231 -8.25 -12.36 -10.87
C TYR A 231 -9.58 -12.86 -11.45
N ASP A 232 -10.26 -13.76 -10.74
CA ASP A 232 -11.52 -14.35 -11.18
C ASP A 232 -12.61 -13.27 -11.34
N GLU A 233 -12.63 -12.23 -10.50
CA GLU A 233 -13.52 -11.08 -10.68
C GLU A 233 -13.11 -10.18 -11.86
N LEU A 234 -11.88 -9.68 -11.85
CA LEU A 234 -11.43 -8.64 -12.80
C LEU A 234 -11.28 -9.16 -14.24
N SER A 235 -11.15 -10.48 -14.43
CA SER A 235 -11.05 -11.10 -15.75
C SER A 235 -12.40 -11.31 -16.45
N ILE A 236 -13.52 -11.11 -15.74
CA ILE A 236 -14.86 -11.14 -16.34
C ILE A 236 -15.04 -9.87 -17.18
N GLU A 237 -15.52 -10.02 -18.41
CA GLU A 237 -15.81 -8.90 -19.29
C GLU A 237 -16.79 -7.92 -18.63
N GLY A 238 -16.40 -6.64 -18.56
CA GLY A 238 -17.19 -5.60 -17.91
C GLY A 238 -17.04 -5.51 -16.38
N ASN A 239 -16.22 -6.35 -15.73
CA ASN A 239 -16.05 -6.33 -14.26
C ASN A 239 -14.74 -5.68 -13.79
N PHE A 240 -13.91 -5.14 -14.69
CA PHE A 240 -12.64 -4.51 -14.31
C PHE A 240 -12.88 -3.13 -13.67
N HIS A 241 -13.23 -3.15 -12.38
CA HIS A 241 -13.64 -2.00 -11.59
C HIS A 241 -13.05 -2.04 -10.17
N CYS A 242 -12.84 -0.87 -9.59
CA CYS A 242 -12.43 -0.67 -8.21
C CYS A 242 -13.14 0.57 -7.65
N TRP A 243 -14.42 0.38 -7.30
CA TRP A 243 -15.29 1.42 -6.76
C TRP A 243 -14.86 1.83 -5.35
N ARG A 244 -14.68 3.13 -5.12
CA ARG A 244 -14.43 3.67 -3.78
C ARG A 244 -15.58 3.34 -2.84
N PRO A 245 -15.29 2.95 -1.59
CA PRO A 245 -16.30 2.66 -0.58
C PRO A 245 -16.85 3.93 0.10
N VAL A 246 -16.37 5.11 -0.29
CA VAL A 246 -16.73 6.42 0.26
C VAL A 246 -16.99 7.40 -0.87
N ALA A 247 -17.68 8.50 -0.56
CA ALA A 247 -18.00 9.54 -1.54
C ALA A 247 -16.72 10.09 -2.22
N PRO A 248 -16.75 10.35 -3.54
CA PRO A 248 -17.91 10.32 -4.44
C PRO A 248 -18.19 8.94 -5.09
N TYR A 249 -17.66 7.84 -4.54
CA TYR A 249 -17.85 6.47 -5.03
C TYR A 249 -17.36 6.22 -6.47
N GLU A 250 -16.30 6.92 -6.88
CA GLU A 250 -15.66 6.79 -8.19
C GLU A 250 -15.00 5.41 -8.41
N ASP A 251 -14.90 4.99 -9.69
CA ASP A 251 -14.07 3.84 -10.08
C ASP A 251 -12.62 4.28 -10.31
N LEU A 252 -11.70 3.75 -9.51
CA LEU A 252 -10.27 4.04 -9.61
C LEU A 252 -9.60 3.48 -10.88
N PHE A 253 -10.31 2.66 -11.65
CA PHE A 253 -9.87 2.14 -12.96
C PHE A 253 -10.51 2.84 -14.16
N ASP A 254 -11.35 3.87 -13.98
CA ASP A 254 -12.09 4.49 -15.09
C ASP A 254 -11.14 5.10 -16.13
N ASN A 255 -10.06 5.74 -15.66
CA ASN A 255 -9.01 6.33 -16.49
C ASN A 255 -7.94 5.33 -16.98
N TYR A 256 -8.11 4.02 -16.76
CA TYR A 256 -7.17 3.01 -17.24
C TYR A 256 -7.49 2.62 -18.69
N THR A 257 -6.50 2.78 -19.58
CA THR A 257 -6.57 2.23 -20.93
C THR A 257 -6.66 0.71 -20.89
N LYS A 258 -7.27 0.10 -21.93
CA LYS A 258 -7.31 -1.37 -22.09
C LYS A 258 -5.94 -2.01 -21.91
N SER A 259 -4.90 -1.42 -22.53
CA SER A 259 -3.52 -1.90 -22.39
C SER A 259 -2.99 -1.92 -20.95
N LYS A 260 -3.36 -0.95 -20.11
CA LYS A 260 -3.00 -0.94 -18.67
C LYS A 260 -3.77 -2.02 -17.90
N LYS A 261 -5.06 -2.19 -18.20
CA LYS A 261 -5.91 -3.23 -17.59
C LYS A 261 -5.37 -4.62 -17.93
N ASP A 262 -5.09 -4.87 -19.21
CA ASP A 262 -4.54 -6.14 -19.73
C ASP A 262 -3.16 -6.45 -19.13
N ALA A 263 -2.29 -5.44 -19.01
CA ALA A 263 -0.97 -5.62 -18.40
C ALA A 263 -1.08 -6.02 -16.92
N PHE A 264 -1.98 -5.37 -16.15
CA PHE A 264 -2.20 -5.76 -14.76
C PHE A 264 -2.80 -7.17 -14.64
N LEU A 265 -3.80 -7.52 -15.46
CA LEU A 265 -4.39 -8.88 -15.47
C LEU A 265 -3.34 -9.94 -15.78
N LYS A 266 -2.43 -9.66 -16.72
CA LYS A 266 -1.34 -10.59 -17.07
C LYS A 266 -0.43 -10.87 -15.87
N GLU A 267 0.04 -9.84 -15.18
CA GLU A 267 0.89 -10.01 -13.99
C GLU A 267 0.12 -10.70 -12.85
N LEU A 268 -1.13 -10.30 -12.62
CA LEU A 268 -2.00 -10.92 -11.61
C LEU A 268 -2.24 -12.41 -11.90
N LYS A 269 -2.49 -12.77 -13.17
CA LYS A 269 -2.62 -14.17 -13.61
C LYS A 269 -1.35 -14.96 -13.31
N SER A 270 -0.20 -14.41 -13.69
CA SER A 270 1.09 -15.07 -13.44
C SER A 270 1.32 -15.29 -11.96
N PHE A 271 0.93 -14.33 -11.11
CA PHE A 271 1.10 -14.47 -9.67
C PHE A 271 0.13 -15.49 -9.07
N LYS A 272 -1.15 -15.44 -9.45
CA LYS A 272 -2.15 -16.44 -9.07
C LYS A 272 -1.69 -17.87 -9.40
N GLU A 273 -1.25 -18.11 -10.64
CA GLU A 273 -0.87 -19.46 -11.07
C GLU A 273 0.36 -19.99 -10.32
N ASP A 274 1.34 -19.13 -10.03
CA ASP A 274 2.50 -19.53 -9.24
C ASP A 274 2.14 -19.73 -7.76
N ALA A 275 1.19 -18.95 -7.21
CA ALA A 275 0.65 -19.15 -5.86
C ALA A 275 -0.10 -20.49 -5.72
N GLU A 276 -0.94 -20.84 -6.70
CA GLU A 276 -1.63 -22.14 -6.74
C GLU A 276 -0.64 -23.30 -6.79
N LYS A 277 0.39 -23.19 -7.64
CA LYS A 277 1.48 -24.19 -7.73
C LYS A 277 2.32 -24.25 -6.47
N ALA A 278 2.56 -23.11 -5.80
CA ALA A 278 3.32 -23.07 -4.56
C ALA A 278 2.61 -23.85 -3.46
N ILE A 279 1.31 -23.63 -3.26
CA ILE A 279 0.50 -24.38 -2.28
C ILE A 279 0.39 -25.86 -2.63
N ALA A 280 0.22 -26.19 -3.92
CA ALA A 280 0.14 -27.57 -4.38
C ALA A 280 1.48 -28.33 -4.32
N SER A 281 2.60 -27.63 -4.14
CA SER A 281 3.92 -28.25 -4.04
C SER A 281 4.00 -29.22 -2.85
N LYS A 282 4.87 -30.23 -2.96
CA LYS A 282 5.22 -31.13 -1.85
C LYS A 282 6.52 -30.75 -1.17
N ASN A 283 7.28 -29.82 -1.76
CA ASN A 283 8.53 -29.32 -1.26
C ASN A 283 8.37 -27.83 -0.88
N GLN A 284 8.72 -27.49 0.36
CA GLN A 284 8.58 -26.13 0.90
C GLN A 284 9.49 -25.13 0.18
N HIS A 285 10.70 -25.54 -0.19
CA HIS A 285 11.64 -24.73 -0.94
C HIS A 285 11.11 -24.42 -2.35
N ASP A 286 10.57 -25.42 -3.06
CA ASP A 286 9.95 -25.20 -4.38
C ASP A 286 8.76 -24.24 -4.32
N GLY A 287 7.93 -24.37 -3.27
CA GLY A 287 6.85 -23.42 -3.01
C GLY A 287 7.40 -22.01 -2.75
N CYS A 288 8.47 -21.91 -1.96
CA CYS A 288 9.09 -20.64 -1.62
C CYS A 288 9.63 -19.91 -2.86
N VAL A 289 10.37 -20.60 -3.74
CA VAL A 289 10.97 -19.98 -4.93
C VAL A 289 9.91 -19.38 -5.85
N ARG A 290 8.71 -19.97 -5.90
CA ARG A 290 7.56 -19.42 -6.64
C ARG A 290 7.05 -18.11 -6.04
N TRP A 291 6.99 -18.01 -4.71
CA TRP A 291 6.66 -16.74 -4.04
C TRP A 291 7.76 -15.69 -4.23
N GLN A 292 9.02 -16.10 -4.08
CA GLN A 292 10.19 -15.23 -4.23
C GLN A 292 10.27 -14.60 -5.63
N LYS A 293 9.90 -15.33 -6.68
CA LYS A 293 9.80 -14.80 -8.05
C LYS A 293 8.94 -13.52 -8.15
N HIS A 294 7.88 -13.40 -7.34
CA HIS A 294 6.96 -12.26 -7.39
C HIS A 294 7.30 -11.17 -6.37
N PHE A 295 7.80 -11.56 -5.20
CA PHE A 295 8.12 -10.63 -4.12
C PHE A 295 9.57 -10.11 -4.15
N GLY A 296 10.42 -10.71 -4.99
CA GLY A 296 11.85 -10.44 -5.07
C GLY A 296 12.63 -10.97 -3.86
N ASP A 297 13.90 -10.59 -3.77
CA ASP A 297 14.86 -11.13 -2.79
C ASP A 297 14.51 -10.85 -1.33
N ARG A 298 13.63 -9.87 -1.07
CA ARG A 298 13.10 -9.60 0.28
C ARG A 298 12.27 -10.78 0.82
N PHE A 299 11.70 -11.62 -0.03
CA PHE A 299 11.06 -12.88 0.36
C PHE A 299 12.10 -14.00 0.35
N SER A 300 12.70 -14.27 1.51
CA SER A 300 13.80 -15.23 1.60
C SER A 300 13.34 -16.69 1.66
N CYS A 301 14.00 -17.54 0.86
CA CYS A 301 13.88 -19.00 0.92
C CYS A 301 14.94 -19.70 1.77
N SER A 302 15.80 -18.93 2.46
CA SER A 302 16.91 -19.50 3.26
C SER A 302 16.45 -20.42 4.40
N THR A 303 15.22 -20.28 4.86
CA THR A 303 14.62 -21.12 5.92
C THR A 303 13.62 -22.15 5.38
N ALA A 304 13.40 -22.18 4.06
CA ALA A 304 12.50 -23.15 3.44
C ALA A 304 13.21 -24.50 3.32
N LYS A 305 12.59 -25.54 3.86
CA LYS A 305 13.15 -26.90 3.85
C LYS A 305 13.09 -27.48 2.45
N ASP A 306 14.24 -27.92 1.96
CA ASP A 306 14.36 -28.62 0.68
C ASP A 306 14.26 -30.13 0.88
N VAL A 307 13.07 -30.57 1.27
CA VAL A 307 12.70 -31.99 1.40
C VAL A 307 11.25 -32.17 0.99
N ASP A 308 10.96 -33.26 0.29
CA ASP A 308 9.59 -33.66 0.00
C ASP A 308 8.88 -34.10 1.28
N GLU A 309 7.71 -33.52 1.56
CA GLU A 309 6.90 -33.85 2.75
C GLU A 309 6.57 -35.36 2.81
N ASP A 310 6.38 -36.02 1.67
CA ASP A 310 6.06 -37.46 1.59
C ASP A 310 7.26 -38.37 1.95
N ALA A 311 8.49 -37.94 1.67
CA ALA A 311 9.69 -38.72 1.97
C ALA A 311 9.96 -38.81 3.48
N SER A 312 9.44 -37.86 4.26
CA SER A 312 9.56 -37.85 5.71
C SER A 312 8.60 -38.83 6.41
N GLN A 313 7.41 -39.06 5.84
CA GLN A 313 6.41 -40.00 6.39
C GLN A 313 6.82 -41.47 6.21
N GLN A 314 7.54 -41.81 5.13
CA GLN A 314 8.04 -43.17 4.92
C GLN A 314 9.10 -43.62 5.93
N ARG A 315 9.82 -42.69 6.57
CA ARG A 315 10.80 -43.04 7.61
C ARG A 315 10.17 -43.42 8.95
N PHE A 316 8.91 -43.04 9.20
CA PHE A 316 8.21 -43.31 10.46
C PHE A 316 7.26 -44.53 10.40
N SER A 317 6.95 -45.07 9.22
CA SER A 317 6.09 -46.27 9.10
C SER A 317 6.85 -47.60 9.10
N GLY A 318 8.18 -47.57 9.21
CA GLY A 318 9.03 -48.75 9.34
C GLY A 318 8.97 -49.40 10.73
N THR A 319 7.80 -49.84 11.19
CA THR A 319 7.70 -50.70 12.37
C THR A 319 8.23 -52.08 12.01
N ILE A 320 9.34 -52.48 12.64
CA ILE A 320 9.98 -53.80 12.51
C ILE A 320 8.99 -54.86 13.02
N ASN A 321 8.35 -55.61 12.11
CA ASN A 321 7.74 -56.88 12.46
C ASN A 321 8.87 -57.88 12.79
N LYS A 322 9.24 -58.00 14.06
CA LYS A 322 9.97 -59.18 14.54
C LYS A 322 8.99 -60.35 14.58
N ASN A 323 8.93 -61.11 13.49
CA ASN A 323 8.48 -62.49 13.55
C ASN A 323 9.50 -63.29 14.37
N SER A 324 9.21 -63.56 15.65
CA SER A 324 9.88 -64.64 16.38
C SER A 324 9.10 -65.93 16.13
N GLN A 325 9.54 -66.71 15.15
CA GLN A 325 9.37 -68.16 15.20
C GLN A 325 10.55 -68.76 15.97
N TYR A 326 10.24 -69.77 16.78
CA TYR A 326 11.12 -70.69 17.52
C TYR A 326 11.66 -70.23 18.88
N ALA A 327 10.97 -70.61 19.97
CA ALA A 327 11.31 -71.74 20.84
C ALA A 327 10.20 -71.98 21.87
#